data_AF-Q17QZ2-F1
#
_entry.id   AF-Q17QZ2-F1
#
_cell.length_a   1.000
_cell.length_b   1.000
_cell.length_c   1.000
_cell.angle_alpha   90.00
_cell.angle_beta   90.00
_cell.angle_gamma   90.00
#
_symmetry.space_group_name_H-M   'P 1'
#
loop_
_entity.id
_entity.type
_entity.pdbx_description
1 polymer ?
#
loop_
_entity_poly.entity_id
_entity_poly.type
_entity_poly.pdbx_seq_one_letter_code
_entity_poly.pdbx_strand_id
1 'polypeptide(L)'
;MGQTALAGGSSDPSTPQALYPDRSRPEGLEELLSAPPPDLGAQRRHGWNPKDCSENIEVKEGGLCFERRPVAQSTDGARGKRGYSRGLHAWEISWPREQRGTHAVVGVATARAPLQADHYAALLGSNSESWGWDIGRGKLYHQSKGPGAPQYPPGPQGEPLEVPERLLVVLDMEEGTLGYAVGGTYLGPAFRGLKGRTLYPAVSAVWGQCQVRINYLGERRGEAWDGCGASVRSLVAVVWDGCSAPYNHRGNGPSSDWSATQFSARIG
;
A
#
# COMPACT_ATOMS: atom_id res chain seq x y z
N MET A 1 35.42 10.07 -66.14
CA MET A 1 35.56 9.12 -65.02
C MET A 1 35.74 9.95 -63.77
N GLY A 2 34.73 9.92 -62.88
CA GLY A 2 34.52 10.92 -61.83
C GLY A 2 35.38 10.70 -60.58
N GLN A 3 35.73 11.82 -59.95
CA GLN A 3 36.29 11.94 -58.61
C GLN A 3 35.28 11.44 -57.56
N THR A 4 35.76 10.91 -56.43
CA THR A 4 34.94 10.87 -55.20
C THR A 4 35.83 11.04 -53.98
N ALA A 5 35.40 11.99 -53.15
CA ALA A 5 36.02 12.45 -51.92
C ALA A 5 35.81 11.47 -50.76
N LEU A 6 36.74 11.47 -49.79
CA LEU A 6 36.55 10.86 -48.48
C LEU A 6 36.11 11.95 -47.48
N ALA A 7 34.85 11.86 -47.06
CA ALA A 7 34.32 12.46 -45.83
C ALA A 7 34.95 11.75 -44.61
N GLY A 8 35.22 12.35 -43.45
CA GLY A 8 34.55 13.46 -42.79
C GLY A 8 33.39 12.95 -41.92
N GLY A 9 33.61 12.76 -40.61
CA GLY A 9 32.50 12.62 -39.64
C GLY A 9 32.68 11.56 -38.56
N SER A 10 33.08 12.02 -37.37
CA SER A 10 32.88 11.36 -36.08
C SER A 10 31.40 11.39 -35.67
N SER A 11 30.88 10.31 -35.09
CA SER A 11 29.73 10.39 -34.17
C SER A 11 29.61 9.15 -33.27
N ASP A 12 29.98 9.40 -32.02
CA ASP A 12 29.53 8.84 -30.73
C ASP A 12 29.37 7.32 -30.50
N PRO A 13 30.05 6.77 -29.47
CA PRO A 13 29.65 5.51 -28.88
C PRO A 13 28.37 5.72 -28.05
N SER A 14 27.33 4.97 -28.43
CA SER A 14 26.08 4.78 -27.71
C SER A 14 26.30 4.71 -26.19
N THR A 15 25.89 5.77 -25.48
CA THR A 15 25.79 5.76 -24.03
C THR A 15 24.74 4.72 -23.63
N PRO A 16 25.03 3.78 -22.71
CA PRO A 16 23.99 2.91 -22.18
C PRO A 16 22.94 3.79 -21.50
N GLN A 17 21.70 3.78 -21.99
CA GLN A 17 20.56 4.34 -21.28
C GLN A 17 20.53 3.70 -19.89
N ALA A 18 20.89 4.49 -18.88
CA ALA A 18 20.81 4.06 -17.51
C ALA A 18 19.36 3.65 -17.22
N LEU A 19 19.17 2.37 -16.90
CA LEU A 19 17.93 1.75 -16.46
C LEU A 19 17.52 2.33 -15.09
N TYR A 20 17.20 3.63 -15.05
CA TYR A 20 16.50 4.18 -13.91
C TYR A 20 15.05 3.74 -14.04
N PRO A 21 14.52 2.96 -13.08
CA PRO A 21 13.10 2.65 -13.08
C PRO A 21 12.36 3.99 -13.05
N ASP A 22 11.42 4.15 -13.97
CA ASP A 22 10.58 5.33 -14.08
C ASP A 22 9.88 5.60 -12.73
N ARG A 23 10.42 6.57 -11.98
CA ARG A 23 9.86 7.03 -10.70
C ARG A 23 8.93 8.23 -10.89
N SER A 24 8.56 8.55 -12.13
CA SER A 24 7.61 9.63 -12.38
C SER A 24 6.28 9.29 -11.69
N ARG A 25 5.68 10.31 -11.07
CA ARG A 25 4.36 10.18 -10.47
C ARG A 25 3.34 10.04 -11.60
N PRO A 26 2.30 9.19 -11.47
CA PRO A 26 1.21 9.13 -12.44
C PRO A 26 0.62 10.51 -12.70
N GLU A 27 0.25 10.76 -13.95
CA GLU A 27 -0.34 12.03 -14.34
C GLU A 27 -1.60 12.31 -13.50
N GLY A 28 -1.61 13.48 -12.85
CA GLY A 28 -2.75 13.89 -12.05
C GLY A 28 -2.83 13.32 -10.63
N LEU A 29 -1.85 12.52 -10.19
CA LEU A 29 -1.78 12.08 -8.80
C LEU A 29 -1.69 13.26 -7.83
N GLU A 30 -0.88 14.28 -8.14
CA GLU A 30 -0.75 15.48 -7.30
C GLU A 30 -2.07 16.25 -7.16
N GLU A 31 -2.82 16.36 -8.25
CA GLU A 31 -4.13 17.01 -8.23
C GLU A 31 -5.13 16.23 -7.38
N LEU A 32 -5.15 14.90 -7.53
CA LEU A 32 -5.99 14.02 -6.72
C LEU A 32 -5.66 14.17 -5.23
N LEU A 33 -4.38 14.17 -4.87
CA LEU A 33 -3.94 14.28 -3.47
C LEU A 33 -4.12 15.69 -2.88
N SER A 34 -4.15 16.73 -3.73
CA SER A 34 -4.41 18.12 -3.31
C SER A 34 -5.91 18.44 -3.21
N ALA A 35 -6.77 17.60 -3.78
CA ALA A 35 -8.22 17.78 -3.71
C ALA A 35 -8.73 17.58 -2.27
N PRO A 36 -9.86 18.21 -1.89
CA PRO A 36 -10.49 17.94 -0.60
C PRO A 36 -10.78 16.44 -0.43
N PRO A 37 -10.47 15.85 0.74
CA PRO A 37 -10.68 14.43 0.94
C PRO A 37 -12.17 14.08 0.85
N PRO A 38 -12.52 12.88 0.33
CA PRO A 38 -13.90 12.41 0.29
C PRO A 38 -14.53 12.39 1.68
N ASP A 39 -15.84 12.66 1.75
CA ASP A 39 -16.58 12.57 3.00
C ASP A 39 -16.54 11.15 3.61
N LEU A 40 -16.84 11.04 4.90
CA LEU A 40 -16.80 9.77 5.64
C LEU A 40 -17.72 8.69 5.03
N GLY A 41 -18.85 9.11 4.45
CA GLY A 41 -19.76 8.20 3.75
C GLY A 41 -19.13 7.61 2.50
N ALA A 42 -18.42 8.43 1.72
CA ALA A 42 -17.64 8.00 0.57
C ALA A 42 -16.50 7.06 0.99
N GLN A 43 -15.71 7.43 2.00
CA GLN A 43 -14.64 6.57 2.54
C GLN A 43 -15.19 5.19 2.95
N ARG A 44 -16.30 5.14 3.69
CA ARG A 44 -16.96 3.87 4.08
C ARG A 44 -17.48 3.05 2.90
N ARG A 45 -17.91 3.68 1.80
CA ARG A 45 -18.30 2.97 0.58
C ARG A 45 -17.11 2.31 -0.12
N HIS A 46 -15.90 2.81 0.09
CA HIS A 46 -14.66 2.29 -0.50
C HIS A 46 -13.83 1.44 0.49
N GLY A 47 -14.18 1.41 1.77
CA GLY A 47 -13.48 0.61 2.78
C GLY A 47 -13.66 -0.90 2.64
N TRP A 48 -13.18 -1.65 3.63
CA TRP A 48 -13.20 -3.11 3.72
C TRP A 48 -14.62 -3.68 3.68
N ASN A 49 -14.79 -4.79 2.97
CA ASN A 49 -16.06 -5.46 2.81
C ASN A 49 -16.23 -6.58 3.86
N PRO A 50 -17.18 -6.46 4.82
CA PRO A 50 -17.42 -7.50 5.82
C PRO A 50 -17.93 -8.82 5.22
N LYS A 51 -18.40 -8.81 3.96
CA LYS A 51 -18.89 -10.00 3.25
C LYS A 51 -17.83 -10.59 2.32
N ASP A 52 -16.65 -10.00 2.25
CA ASP A 52 -15.59 -10.38 1.32
C ASP A 52 -14.21 -10.26 1.98
N CYS A 53 -14.06 -11.03 3.06
CA CYS A 53 -12.84 -11.21 3.83
C CYS A 53 -12.78 -12.65 4.36
N SER A 54 -11.60 -13.09 4.82
CA SER A 54 -11.45 -14.35 5.55
C SER A 54 -12.41 -14.42 6.75
N GLU A 55 -12.79 -15.64 7.13
CA GLU A 55 -13.64 -15.90 8.31
C GLU A 55 -12.99 -15.46 9.63
N ASN A 56 -11.65 -15.30 9.62
CA ASN A 56 -10.85 -14.87 10.77
C ASN A 56 -10.70 -13.35 10.85
N ILE A 57 -11.36 -12.59 9.99
CA ILE A 57 -11.33 -11.13 9.98
C ILE A 57 -12.69 -10.58 10.40
N GLU A 58 -12.67 -9.62 11.32
CA GLU A 58 -13.83 -8.84 11.71
C GLU A 58 -13.67 -7.39 11.22
N VAL A 59 -14.57 -6.96 10.34
CA VAL A 59 -14.58 -5.58 9.82
C VAL A 59 -15.38 -4.67 10.76
N LYS A 60 -14.75 -3.59 11.21
CA LYS A 60 -15.28 -2.63 12.20
C LYS A 60 -15.44 -1.24 11.56
N GLU A 61 -16.03 -0.30 12.32
CA GLU A 61 -16.11 1.13 11.96
C GLU A 61 -16.74 1.44 10.58
N GLY A 62 -17.69 0.60 10.15
CA GLY A 62 -18.35 0.76 8.85
C GLY A 62 -17.47 0.40 7.65
N GLY A 63 -16.36 -0.32 7.86
CA GLY A 63 -15.42 -0.73 6.81
C GLY A 63 -14.07 -0.03 6.84
N LEU A 64 -13.84 0.89 7.78
CA LEU A 64 -12.58 1.67 7.80
C LEU A 64 -11.44 0.96 8.51
N CYS A 65 -11.74 -0.10 9.27
CA CYS A 65 -10.79 -0.91 10.00
C CYS A 65 -11.24 -2.36 9.96
N PHE A 66 -10.31 -3.30 9.91
CA PHE A 66 -10.59 -4.67 10.30
C PHE A 66 -9.61 -5.11 11.37
N GLU A 67 -10.03 -6.10 12.16
CA GLU A 67 -9.20 -6.79 13.13
C GLU A 67 -9.11 -8.28 12.77
N ARG A 68 -7.90 -8.83 12.81
CA ARG A 68 -7.68 -10.26 12.58
C ARG A 68 -7.72 -11.03 13.89
N ARG A 69 -8.48 -12.12 13.97
CA ARG A 69 -8.49 -13.04 15.12
C ARG A 69 -7.11 -13.70 15.32
N PRO A 70 -6.69 -14.02 16.55
CA PRO A 70 -5.40 -14.65 16.83
C PRO A 70 -5.38 -16.14 16.46
N VAL A 71 -5.49 -16.45 15.17
CA VAL A 71 -5.46 -17.81 14.64
C VAL A 71 -4.04 -18.15 14.17
N ALA A 72 -3.50 -19.25 14.69
CA ALA A 72 -2.17 -19.73 14.33
C ALA A 72 -2.18 -20.43 12.96
N GLN A 73 -1.04 -20.42 12.26
CA GLN A 73 -0.85 -21.08 10.96
C GLN A 73 -1.93 -20.69 9.92
N SER A 74 -2.35 -19.43 9.94
CA SER A 74 -3.32 -18.91 8.96
C SER A 74 -2.81 -17.60 8.37
N THR A 75 -3.01 -17.43 7.07
CA THR A 75 -2.94 -16.12 6.40
C THR A 75 -4.34 -15.72 5.98
N ASP A 76 -4.73 -14.51 6.35
CA ASP A 76 -6.09 -14.03 6.22
C ASP A 76 -6.10 -12.69 5.47
N GLY A 77 -6.98 -12.58 4.48
CA GLY A 77 -7.08 -11.43 3.60
C GLY A 77 -8.47 -10.78 3.61
N ALA A 78 -8.49 -9.50 3.24
CA ALA A 78 -9.72 -8.72 3.11
C ALA A 78 -9.69 -7.94 1.79
N ARG A 79 -10.85 -7.82 1.13
CA ARG A 79 -11.04 -6.96 -0.04
C ARG A 79 -11.89 -5.73 0.29
N GLY A 80 -11.63 -4.65 -0.43
CA GLY A 80 -12.47 -3.45 -0.40
C GLY A 80 -13.85 -3.71 -1.03
N LYS A 81 -14.85 -2.89 -0.66
CA LYS A 81 -16.22 -2.99 -1.20
C LYS A 81 -16.33 -2.62 -2.67
N ARG A 82 -15.43 -1.77 -3.18
CA ARG A 82 -15.45 -1.26 -4.55
C ARG A 82 -14.25 -1.80 -5.32
N GLY A 83 -14.55 -2.28 -6.53
CA GLY A 83 -13.55 -2.62 -7.52
C GLY A 83 -13.46 -1.52 -8.57
N TYR A 84 -12.26 -1.26 -9.05
CA TYR A 84 -11.95 -0.20 -9.99
C TYR A 84 -11.54 -0.80 -11.33
N SER A 85 -12.06 -0.23 -12.42
CA SER A 85 -11.81 -0.70 -13.79
C SER A 85 -11.37 0.40 -14.76
N ARG A 86 -11.34 1.66 -14.30
CA ARG A 86 -10.97 2.88 -15.03
C ARG A 86 -10.55 3.94 -14.02
N GLY A 87 -9.92 5.02 -14.48
CA GLY A 87 -9.50 6.14 -13.64
C GLY A 87 -8.25 5.85 -12.78
N LEU A 88 -7.72 6.94 -12.22
CA LEU A 88 -6.67 6.95 -11.22
C LEU A 88 -7.30 6.98 -9.82
N HIS A 89 -6.98 6.01 -9.00
CA HIS A 89 -7.49 5.87 -7.64
C HIS A 89 -6.35 5.87 -6.63
N ALA A 90 -6.59 6.50 -5.48
CA ALA A 90 -5.64 6.47 -4.37
C ALA A 90 -6.33 6.18 -3.04
N TRP A 91 -5.68 5.37 -2.20
CA TRP A 91 -6.10 5.13 -0.83
C TRP A 91 -4.89 4.91 0.07
N GLU A 92 -5.04 5.29 1.33
CA GLU A 92 -4.05 5.05 2.36
C GLU A 92 -4.37 3.74 3.10
N ILE A 93 -3.31 3.02 3.47
CA ILE A 93 -3.35 1.91 4.42
C ILE A 93 -2.57 2.33 5.67
N SER A 94 -3.22 2.24 6.83
CA SER A 94 -2.57 2.40 8.15
C SER A 94 -2.44 1.03 8.79
N TRP A 95 -1.21 0.59 9.00
CA TRP A 95 -0.89 -0.72 9.56
C TRP A 95 0.32 -0.61 10.51
N PRO A 96 0.11 -0.70 11.83
CA PRO A 96 1.18 -0.62 12.84
C PRO A 96 2.29 -1.61 12.56
N ARG A 97 3.54 -1.16 12.69
CA ARG A 97 4.73 -1.94 12.27
C ARG A 97 4.87 -3.22 13.07
N GLU A 98 4.57 -3.13 14.36
CA GLU A 98 4.65 -4.19 15.35
C GLU A 98 3.57 -5.27 15.11
N GLN A 99 2.56 -4.96 14.29
CA GLN A 99 1.44 -5.84 13.98
C GLN A 99 1.50 -6.46 12.57
N ARG A 100 2.67 -6.47 11.93
CA ARG A 100 2.84 -7.00 10.55
C ARG A 100 3.19 -8.49 10.52
N GLY A 101 3.93 -8.95 11.52
CA GLY A 101 4.42 -10.32 11.57
C GLY A 101 5.33 -10.68 10.40
N THR A 102 5.32 -11.96 10.01
CA THR A 102 6.23 -12.49 8.98
C THR A 102 5.79 -12.17 7.55
N HIS A 103 4.50 -11.89 7.34
CA HIS A 103 3.90 -11.61 6.03
C HIS A 103 2.82 -10.53 6.18
N ALA A 104 3.14 -9.32 5.75
CA ALA A 104 2.19 -8.23 5.63
C ALA A 104 2.20 -7.76 4.19
N VAL A 105 1.15 -8.12 3.43
CA VAL A 105 1.08 -7.85 2.00
C VAL A 105 -0.05 -6.87 1.71
N VAL A 106 0.26 -5.81 0.98
CA VAL A 106 -0.69 -4.78 0.54
C VAL A 106 -0.74 -4.77 -0.98
N GLY A 107 -1.93 -4.63 -1.57
CA GLY A 107 -2.04 -4.44 -3.02
C GLY A 107 -3.48 -4.49 -3.52
N VAL A 108 -3.68 -5.21 -4.62
CA VAL A 108 -4.99 -5.35 -5.27
C VAL A 108 -5.25 -6.79 -5.69
N ALA A 109 -6.53 -7.11 -5.81
CA ALA A 109 -6.98 -8.44 -6.21
C ALA A 109 -8.22 -8.37 -7.10
N THR A 110 -8.43 -9.39 -7.93
CA THR A 110 -9.73 -9.63 -8.56
C THR A 110 -10.70 -10.22 -7.53
N ALA A 111 -11.99 -10.29 -7.88
CA ALA A 111 -13.00 -10.98 -7.08
C ALA A 111 -12.78 -12.51 -6.94
N ARG A 112 -11.87 -13.09 -7.73
CA ARG A 112 -11.56 -14.54 -7.72
C ARG A 112 -10.36 -14.89 -6.84
N ALA A 113 -9.60 -13.91 -6.38
CA ALA A 113 -8.46 -14.18 -5.52
C ALA A 113 -8.92 -14.83 -4.20
N PRO A 114 -8.22 -15.87 -3.70
CA PRO A 114 -8.50 -16.44 -2.39
C PRO A 114 -8.11 -15.47 -1.28
N LEU A 115 -8.86 -15.51 -0.18
CA LEU A 115 -8.64 -14.61 0.98
C LEU A 115 -8.22 -15.37 2.24
N GLN A 116 -7.92 -16.66 2.15
CA GLN A 116 -7.44 -17.46 3.28
C GLN A 116 -6.46 -18.53 2.80
N ALA A 117 -5.48 -18.87 3.65
CA ALA A 117 -4.59 -20.01 3.46
C ALA A 117 -4.16 -20.60 4.81
N ASP A 118 -4.08 -21.93 4.90
CA ASP A 118 -3.82 -22.68 6.15
C ASP A 118 -2.31 -22.78 6.49
N HIS A 119 -1.55 -21.74 6.19
CA HIS A 119 -0.15 -21.58 6.55
C HIS A 119 0.25 -20.11 6.40
N TYR A 120 1.38 -19.71 7.01
CA TYR A 120 1.90 -18.36 6.82
C TYR A 120 2.54 -18.19 5.44
N ALA A 121 1.94 -17.35 4.60
CA ALA A 121 2.44 -17.07 3.26
C ALA A 121 2.15 -15.63 2.81
N ALA A 122 2.84 -15.21 1.75
CA ALA A 122 2.44 -14.03 0.97
C ALA A 122 1.25 -14.42 0.10
N LEU A 123 0.04 -14.40 0.69
CA LEU A 123 -1.18 -14.86 0.02
C LEU A 123 -1.52 -14.00 -1.19
N LEU A 124 -1.55 -12.67 -1.02
CA LEU A 124 -1.68 -11.76 -2.17
C LEU A 124 -0.43 -11.82 -3.04
N GLY A 125 -0.65 -12.01 -4.34
CA GLY A 125 0.41 -12.22 -5.33
C GLY A 125 0.81 -13.68 -5.54
N SER A 126 0.28 -14.62 -4.75
CA SER A 126 0.62 -16.04 -4.86
C SER A 126 0.09 -16.74 -6.12
N ASN A 127 -0.82 -16.08 -6.86
CA ASN A 127 -1.45 -16.55 -8.09
C ASN A 127 -1.67 -15.40 -9.08
N SER A 128 -2.41 -15.67 -10.18
CA SER A 128 -2.70 -14.70 -11.25
C SER A 128 -3.80 -13.69 -10.91
N GLU A 129 -4.50 -13.87 -9.80
CA GLU A 129 -5.69 -13.10 -9.44
C GLU A 129 -5.37 -11.95 -8.47
N SER A 130 -4.11 -11.77 -8.08
CA SER A 130 -3.70 -10.71 -7.15
C SER A 130 -2.27 -10.21 -7.41
N TRP A 131 -2.01 -8.99 -6.96
CA TRP A 131 -0.72 -8.30 -7.02
C TRP A 131 -0.46 -7.67 -5.66
N GLY A 132 0.67 -7.99 -5.03
CA GLY A 132 0.92 -7.62 -3.65
C GLY A 132 2.36 -7.22 -3.39
N TRP A 133 2.55 -6.18 -2.59
CA TRP A 133 3.83 -5.81 -2.01
C TRP A 133 3.90 -6.28 -0.56
N ASP A 134 4.81 -7.22 -0.27
CA ASP A 134 5.16 -7.58 1.10
C ASP A 134 6.02 -6.46 1.70
N ILE A 135 5.37 -5.59 2.47
CA ILE A 135 5.97 -4.38 3.04
C ILE A 135 6.95 -4.68 4.16
N GLY A 136 6.96 -5.91 4.70
CA GLY A 136 7.96 -6.37 5.67
C GLY A 136 9.26 -6.81 5.00
N ARG A 137 9.16 -7.42 3.82
CA ARG A 137 10.31 -7.95 3.08
C ARG A 137 10.80 -7.06 1.93
N GLY A 138 10.01 -6.07 1.54
CA GLY A 138 10.29 -5.25 0.36
C GLY A 138 10.19 -6.06 -0.94
N LYS A 139 9.24 -7.01 -1.03
CA LYS A 139 9.14 -7.95 -2.16
C LYS A 139 7.81 -7.83 -2.89
N LEU A 140 7.84 -7.83 -4.22
CA LEU A 140 6.65 -7.82 -5.07
C LEU A 140 6.25 -9.23 -5.49
N TYR A 141 5.00 -9.58 -5.27
CA TYR A 141 4.43 -10.88 -5.61
C TYR A 141 3.30 -10.73 -6.64
N HIS A 142 3.41 -11.51 -7.72
CA HIS A 142 2.36 -11.77 -8.69
C HIS A 142 2.72 -13.05 -9.45
N GLN A 143 1.90 -14.09 -9.33
CA GLN A 143 2.22 -15.44 -9.83
C GLN A 143 3.59 -15.96 -9.37
N SER A 144 4.09 -15.44 -8.24
CA SER A 144 5.39 -15.79 -7.72
C SER A 144 5.25 -16.26 -6.27
N LYS A 145 6.02 -17.28 -5.94
CA LYS A 145 6.18 -17.77 -4.57
C LYS A 145 7.69 -17.86 -4.29
N GLY A 146 8.13 -17.32 -3.16
CA GLY A 146 9.49 -17.52 -2.66
C GLY A 146 10.52 -16.43 -3.00
N PRO A 147 11.82 -16.71 -2.79
CA PRO A 147 12.88 -15.70 -2.63
C PRO A 147 13.26 -14.94 -3.91
N GLY A 148 12.90 -15.43 -5.09
CA GLY A 148 13.16 -14.79 -6.38
C GLY A 148 12.27 -13.58 -6.70
N ALA A 149 11.35 -13.21 -5.80
CA ALA A 149 10.50 -12.04 -5.97
C ALA A 149 11.32 -10.75 -6.13
N PRO A 150 10.94 -9.85 -7.06
CA PRO A 150 11.61 -8.57 -7.24
C PRO A 150 11.63 -7.74 -5.96
N GLN A 151 12.76 -7.06 -5.71
CA GLN A 151 12.88 -6.08 -4.64
C GLN A 151 12.13 -4.79 -5.01
N TYR A 152 11.43 -4.19 -4.04
CA TYR A 152 10.77 -2.91 -4.19
C TYR A 152 10.83 -2.06 -2.91
N PRO A 153 11.20 -0.77 -3.01
CA PRO A 153 11.64 -0.09 -4.22
C PRO A 153 12.98 -0.64 -4.75
N PRO A 154 13.27 -0.50 -6.05
CA PRO A 154 14.57 -0.84 -6.61
C PRO A 154 15.64 0.07 -5.99
N GLY A 155 16.57 -0.53 -5.25
CA GLY A 155 17.61 0.16 -4.50
C GLY A 155 18.99 -0.50 -4.68
N PRO A 156 20.09 0.26 -4.51
CA PRO A 156 21.43 -0.14 -4.91
C PRO A 156 22.06 -1.30 -4.11
N GLN A 157 21.44 -1.73 -3.00
CA GLN A 157 21.99 -2.78 -2.12
C GLN A 157 20.99 -3.87 -1.74
N GLY A 158 19.80 -3.90 -2.34
CA GLY A 158 18.78 -4.91 -2.03
C GLY A 158 18.21 -4.84 -0.60
N GLU A 159 18.58 -3.84 0.19
CA GLU A 159 18.02 -3.62 1.52
C GLU A 159 16.53 -3.24 1.42
N PRO A 160 15.66 -3.86 2.22
CA PRO A 160 14.25 -3.47 2.28
C PRO A 160 14.09 -2.04 2.78
N LEU A 161 13.27 -1.26 2.08
CA LEU A 161 12.80 0.03 2.59
C LEU A 161 12.00 -0.22 3.87
N GLU A 162 12.34 0.49 4.94
CA GLU A 162 11.55 0.50 6.16
C GLU A 162 10.23 1.27 5.92
N VAL A 163 9.13 0.51 5.78
CA VAL A 163 7.82 1.10 5.53
C VAL A 163 7.22 1.62 6.86
N PRO A 164 6.85 2.91 6.99
CA PRO A 164 6.20 3.45 8.18
C PRO A 164 4.77 2.93 8.31
N GLU A 165 4.05 3.29 9.38
CA GLU A 165 2.68 2.82 9.62
C GLU A 165 1.74 3.11 8.45
N ARG A 166 1.82 4.31 7.87
CA ARG A 166 0.97 4.77 6.78
C ARG A 166 1.69 4.68 5.44
N LEU A 167 1.05 4.03 4.48
CA LEU A 167 1.48 4.04 3.08
C LEU A 167 0.32 4.38 2.15
N LEU A 168 0.65 5.03 1.04
CA LEU A 168 -0.27 5.32 -0.04
C LEU A 168 -0.21 4.20 -1.08
N VAL A 169 -1.37 3.76 -1.54
CA VAL A 169 -1.52 2.87 -2.68
C VAL A 169 -2.13 3.67 -3.82
N VAL A 170 -1.52 3.58 -5.01
CA VAL A 170 -1.93 4.30 -6.21
C VAL A 170 -2.22 3.29 -7.31
N LEU A 171 -3.47 3.21 -7.74
CA LEU A 171 -3.91 2.35 -8.84
C LEU A 171 -4.36 3.22 -10.00
N ASP A 172 -3.60 3.18 -11.09
CA ASP A 172 -3.95 3.83 -12.33
C ASP A 172 -4.51 2.78 -13.30
N MET A 173 -5.82 2.79 -13.52
CA MET A 173 -6.47 1.86 -14.45
C MET A 173 -6.46 2.37 -15.90
N GLU A 174 -6.15 3.64 -16.14
CA GLU A 174 -5.95 4.20 -17.48
C GLU A 174 -4.60 3.72 -18.05
N GLU A 175 -3.53 3.78 -17.25
CA GLU A 175 -2.21 3.25 -17.58
C GLU A 175 -2.03 1.77 -17.23
N GLY A 176 -2.89 1.23 -16.37
CA GLY A 176 -2.84 -0.16 -15.93
C GLY A 176 -1.64 -0.44 -15.04
N THR A 177 -1.37 0.45 -14.08
CA THR A 177 -0.25 0.35 -13.15
C THR A 177 -0.71 0.38 -11.69
N LEU A 178 0.05 -0.29 -10.83
CA LEU A 178 -0.07 -0.21 -9.37
C LEU A 178 1.26 0.25 -8.81
N GLY A 179 1.24 1.29 -7.99
CA GLY A 179 2.41 1.84 -7.31
C GLY A 179 2.11 2.21 -5.87
N TYR A 180 3.15 2.60 -5.14
CA TYR A 180 3.07 2.95 -3.73
C TYR A 180 3.84 4.22 -3.43
N ALA A 181 3.37 4.99 -2.45
CA ALA A 181 4.14 6.10 -1.89
C ALA A 181 4.31 5.94 -0.38
N VAL A 182 5.49 6.32 0.09
CA VAL A 182 5.87 6.25 1.51
C VAL A 182 6.51 7.58 1.88
N GLY A 183 6.08 8.18 3.00
CA GLY A 183 6.62 9.47 3.46
C GLY A 183 6.56 10.58 2.41
N GLY A 184 5.45 10.67 1.66
CA GLY A 184 5.27 11.63 0.57
C GLY A 184 6.07 11.35 -0.72
N THR A 185 6.85 10.26 -0.76
CA THR A 185 7.66 9.88 -1.92
C THR A 185 7.03 8.73 -2.66
N TYR A 186 6.62 8.97 -3.91
CA TYR A 186 6.20 7.91 -4.82
C TYR A 186 7.40 7.06 -5.22
N LEU A 187 7.25 5.74 -5.09
CA LEU A 187 8.33 4.77 -5.25
C LEU A 187 8.45 4.22 -6.68
N GLY A 188 7.59 4.69 -7.60
CA GLY A 188 7.46 4.17 -8.96
C GLY A 188 6.36 3.12 -9.11
N PRO A 189 6.09 2.64 -10.32
CA PRO A 189 5.14 1.55 -10.56
C PRO A 189 5.75 0.23 -10.11
N ALA A 190 5.05 -0.45 -9.21
CA ALA A 190 5.37 -1.81 -8.76
C ALA A 190 4.88 -2.87 -9.75
N PHE A 191 3.70 -2.67 -10.33
CA PHE A 191 3.12 -3.59 -11.31
C PHE A 191 2.58 -2.84 -12.51
N ARG A 192 2.55 -3.53 -13.67
CA ARG A 192 2.01 -3.05 -14.93
C ARG A 192 1.11 -4.13 -15.56
N GLY A 193 0.36 -3.78 -16.60
CA GLY A 193 -0.50 -4.73 -17.34
C GLY A 193 -1.84 -5.00 -16.65
N LEU A 194 -2.35 -4.02 -15.88
CA LEU A 194 -3.58 -4.16 -15.11
C LEU A 194 -4.85 -3.74 -15.87
N LYS A 195 -4.73 -3.20 -17.09
CA LYS A 195 -5.87 -2.76 -17.91
C LYS A 195 -6.86 -3.91 -18.19
N GLY A 196 -8.13 -3.58 -18.39
CA GLY A 196 -9.19 -4.54 -18.73
C GLY A 196 -9.62 -5.44 -17.57
N ARG A 197 -9.29 -5.07 -16.33
CA ARG A 197 -9.65 -5.80 -15.11
C ARG A 197 -10.52 -4.93 -14.20
N THR A 198 -11.19 -5.58 -13.27
CA THR A 198 -11.76 -4.91 -12.09
C THR A 198 -10.96 -5.33 -10.88
N LEU A 199 -10.28 -4.38 -10.25
CA LEU A 199 -9.34 -4.60 -9.16
C LEU A 199 -9.83 -3.95 -7.87
N TYR A 200 -9.79 -4.71 -6.79
CA TYR A 200 -10.23 -4.31 -5.46
C TYR A 200 -9.00 -4.06 -4.59
N PRO A 201 -8.98 -3.00 -3.75
CA PRO A 201 -8.00 -2.90 -2.67
C PRO A 201 -7.98 -4.19 -1.86
N ALA A 202 -6.80 -4.71 -1.56
CA ALA A 202 -6.66 -5.96 -0.83
C ALA A 202 -5.44 -5.95 0.08
N VAL A 203 -5.53 -6.63 1.21
CA VAL A 203 -4.38 -6.97 2.06
C VAL A 203 -4.44 -8.44 2.49
N SER A 204 -3.29 -9.00 2.87
CA SER A 204 -3.22 -10.27 3.60
C SER A 204 -2.27 -10.19 4.79
N ALA A 205 -2.73 -10.69 5.94
CA ALA A 205 -2.08 -10.59 7.24
C ALA A 205 -1.94 -11.95 7.93
N VAL A 206 -0.92 -12.07 8.78
CA VAL A 206 -0.67 -13.27 9.61
C VAL A 206 -0.62 -12.98 11.10
N TRP A 207 -0.56 -11.70 11.50
CA TRP A 207 -0.41 -11.31 12.89
C TRP A 207 -1.74 -11.38 13.64
N GLY A 208 -1.75 -11.98 14.82
CA GLY A 208 -2.95 -12.04 15.66
C GLY A 208 -3.31 -10.65 16.18
N GLN A 209 -4.60 -10.31 16.18
CA GLN A 209 -5.12 -9.03 16.67
C GLN A 209 -4.58 -7.81 15.91
N CYS A 210 -4.00 -7.99 14.71
CA CYS A 210 -3.61 -6.83 13.91
C CYS A 210 -4.85 -6.04 13.50
N GLN A 211 -4.71 -4.72 13.53
CA GLN A 211 -5.72 -3.79 13.04
C GLN A 211 -5.19 -3.08 11.80
N VAL A 212 -5.92 -3.20 10.70
CA VAL A 212 -5.53 -2.59 9.42
C VAL A 212 -6.63 -1.65 8.96
N ARG A 213 -6.26 -0.37 8.79
CA ARG A 213 -7.18 0.69 8.40
C ARG A 213 -7.02 1.03 6.93
N ILE A 214 -8.11 1.44 6.31
CA ILE A 214 -8.15 1.93 4.93
C ILE A 214 -8.83 3.28 4.89
N ASN A 215 -8.24 4.22 4.15
CA ASN A 215 -8.80 5.54 3.92
C ASN A 215 -8.75 5.89 2.43
N TYR A 216 -9.92 6.02 1.79
CA TYR A 216 -9.99 6.35 0.37
C TYR A 216 -9.81 7.85 0.14
N LEU A 217 -8.87 8.22 -0.74
CA LEU A 217 -8.48 9.61 -0.96
C LEU A 217 -9.11 10.23 -2.20
N GLY A 218 -9.53 9.41 -3.18
CA GLY A 218 -10.25 9.94 -4.34
C GLY A 218 -10.03 9.16 -5.63
N GLU A 219 -10.72 9.65 -6.65
CA GLU A 219 -10.62 9.23 -8.05
C GLU A 219 -10.32 10.47 -8.90
N ARG A 220 -9.39 10.35 -9.84
CA ARG A 220 -9.28 11.24 -10.98
C ARG A 220 -9.67 10.44 -12.21
N ARG A 221 -10.70 10.89 -12.93
CA ARG A 221 -11.04 10.32 -14.23
C ARG A 221 -10.08 10.89 -15.26
N GLY A 222 -9.58 10.03 -16.16
CA GLY A 222 -8.94 10.53 -17.38
C GLY A 222 -9.92 11.45 -18.11
N GLU A 223 -9.40 12.48 -18.78
CA GLU A 223 -10.26 13.39 -19.56
C GLU A 223 -11.01 12.59 -20.62
N ALA A 224 -12.26 12.24 -20.32
CA ALA A 224 -13.24 12.03 -21.36
C ALA A 224 -13.36 13.38 -22.07
N TRP A 225 -13.24 13.40 -23.39
CA TRP A 225 -13.62 14.55 -24.21
C TRP A 225 -15.15 14.74 -24.14
N ASP A 226 -15.65 15.08 -22.95
CA ASP A 226 -17.00 15.56 -22.74
C ASP A 226 -16.86 17.04 -22.37
N GLY A 227 -16.96 17.88 -23.40
CA GLY A 227 -16.97 19.32 -23.25
C GLY A 227 -18.15 19.77 -22.39
N CYS A 228 -17.87 20.16 -21.15
CA CYS A 228 -18.57 21.26 -20.50
C CYS A 228 -17.70 21.76 -19.34
N GLY A 229 -17.12 22.96 -19.52
CA GLY A 229 -16.23 23.58 -18.56
C GLY A 229 -16.93 23.94 -17.25
N ALA A 230 -16.27 23.63 -16.14
CA ALA A 230 -16.38 24.38 -14.90
C ALA A 230 -15.03 24.34 -14.20
N SER A 231 -14.16 25.28 -14.56
CA SER A 231 -12.93 25.57 -13.83
C SER A 231 -13.29 26.21 -12.49
N VAL A 232 -13.07 25.49 -11.40
CA VAL A 232 -12.93 26.11 -10.06
C VAL A 232 -11.55 25.76 -9.54
N ARG A 233 -10.60 26.68 -9.74
CA ARG A 233 -9.30 26.61 -9.07
C ARG A 233 -9.51 27.01 -7.62
N SER A 234 -9.40 26.05 -6.70
CA SER A 234 -9.15 26.33 -5.30
C SER A 234 -7.71 25.93 -4.99
N LEU A 235 -6.87 26.92 -4.72
CA LEU A 235 -5.50 26.73 -4.27
C LEU A 235 -5.52 26.57 -2.75
N VAL A 236 -5.46 25.32 -2.29
CA VAL A 236 -5.00 24.99 -0.94
C VAL A 236 -3.97 23.88 -1.10
N ALA A 237 -2.69 24.23 -0.96
CA ALA A 237 -1.64 23.23 -0.83
C ALA A 237 -1.73 22.64 0.59
N VAL A 238 -2.11 21.36 0.69
CA VAL A 238 -1.96 20.60 1.93
C VAL A 238 -0.61 19.92 1.87
N VAL A 239 0.29 20.32 2.75
CA VAL A 239 1.55 19.61 2.98
C VAL A 239 1.22 18.31 3.70
N TRP A 240 1.67 17.19 3.13
CA TRP A 240 1.59 15.88 3.76
C TRP A 240 2.61 15.81 4.90
N ASP A 241 2.25 16.34 6.07
CA ASP A 241 3.07 16.21 7.26
C ASP A 241 2.81 14.87 7.94
N GLY A 242 3.81 13.99 7.86
CA GLY A 242 3.93 12.79 8.68
C GLY A 242 4.10 13.16 10.15
N CYS A 243 3.03 13.58 10.82
CA CYS A 243 3.05 13.80 12.25
C CYS A 243 2.99 12.47 12.99
N SER A 244 4.15 12.02 13.46
CA SER A 244 4.27 11.10 14.61
C SER A 244 4.04 11.92 15.88
N ALA A 245 3.05 11.55 16.70
CA ALA A 245 2.91 12.11 18.03
C ALA A 245 4.04 11.55 18.94
N PRO A 246 4.79 12.38 19.68
CA PRO A 246 5.74 11.87 20.66
C PRO A 246 4.99 11.35 21.90
N TYR A 247 5.33 10.13 22.30
CA TYR A 247 4.91 9.50 23.54
C TYR A 247 5.53 10.27 24.72
N ASN A 248 4.69 10.86 25.58
CA ASN A 248 5.14 11.60 26.76
C ASN A 248 5.65 10.63 27.84
N HIS A 249 6.97 10.58 28.05
CA HIS A 249 7.54 10.16 29.32
C HIS A 249 7.26 11.24 30.36
N ARG A 250 6.32 11.00 31.28
CA ARG A 250 6.27 11.71 32.56
C ARG A 250 6.99 10.87 33.62
N GLY A 251 8.25 11.23 33.87
CA GLY A 251 8.86 11.00 35.16
C GLY A 251 8.34 12.05 36.14
N ASN A 252 7.96 11.60 37.33
CA ASN A 252 8.14 12.32 38.60
C ASN A 252 7.91 11.33 39.74
N GLY A 253 8.98 10.99 40.46
CA GLY A 253 8.88 10.58 41.86
C GLY A 253 8.44 11.78 42.72
N PRO A 254 8.04 11.54 43.98
CA PRO A 254 9.06 11.31 45.00
C PRO A 254 8.74 10.18 46.00
N SER A 255 9.78 9.84 46.76
CA SER A 255 9.83 8.90 47.88
C SER A 255 8.87 9.24 49.02
N SER A 256 8.28 8.22 49.66
CA SER A 256 8.37 8.02 51.12
C SER A 256 7.80 6.66 51.53
N ASP A 257 8.51 6.06 52.47
CA ASP A 257 8.25 4.87 53.29
C ASP A 257 6.79 4.59 53.61
N TRP A 258 6.39 3.31 53.53
CA TRP A 258 5.62 2.62 54.57
C TRP A 258 5.89 1.11 54.51
N SER A 259 6.50 0.59 55.57
CA SER A 259 6.59 -0.83 55.89
C SER A 259 5.33 -1.25 56.65
N ALA A 260 4.73 -2.39 56.26
CA ALA A 260 3.91 -3.21 57.15
C ALA A 260 3.62 -4.60 56.55
N THR A 261 4.30 -5.58 57.13
CA THR A 261 3.72 -6.81 57.68
C THR A 261 3.21 -7.90 56.72
N GLN A 262 4.01 -8.97 56.69
CA GLN A 262 3.67 -10.37 56.51
C GLN A 262 2.24 -10.75 56.94
N PHE A 263 1.52 -11.48 56.08
CA PHE A 263 0.64 -12.55 56.55
C PHE A 263 0.84 -13.80 55.70
N SER A 264 1.35 -14.83 56.37
CA SER A 264 1.42 -16.20 55.91
C SER A 264 0.04 -16.84 56.08
N ALA A 265 -0.44 -17.53 55.05
CA ALA A 265 -1.50 -18.53 55.20
C ALA A 265 -1.16 -19.73 54.31
N ARG A 266 -0.63 -20.76 54.98
CA ARG A 266 -0.58 -22.15 54.49
C ARG A 266 -1.99 -22.65 54.23
N ILE A 267 -2.21 -23.31 53.10
CA ILE A 267 -3.11 -24.46 53.01
C ILE A 267 -2.60 -25.41 51.91
N GLY A 268 -2.31 -26.66 52.27
CA GLY A 268 -2.08 -27.79 51.35
C GLY A 268 -0.63 -28.07 50.98
#